data_AF-A0A960V5W2-F1
#
_entry.id   AF-A0A960V5W2-F1
#
_cell.length_a   1.000
_cell.length_b   1.000
_cell.length_c   1.000
_cell.angle_alpha   90.00
_cell.angle_beta   90.00
_cell.angle_gamma   90.00
#
_symmetry.space_group_name_H-M   'P 1'
#
loop_
_entity.id
_entity.type
_entity.pdbx_description
1 polymer ?
#
loop_
_entity_poly.entity_id
_entity_poly.type
_entity_poly.pdbx_seq_one_letter_code
_entity_poly.pdbx_strand_id
1 'polypeptide(L)'
;MKLIKSTLTIVILLQFYYCNKDNTIQKRDPNISYSNEVLLYREKPFTGRLVSFYEDGKLYDEINYKNGLKHGIYKEYYHDGKLSVLRNFNKGKREGIHKGWHSKGQIRFFSNYKNDKFTGENFSWYGNRQVDTYFVIEKGELKGFKQWRSGKKIFMNYVLKDNERIGLYGGRLCRTVKSDKNGKTVSF
;
A
#
# COMPACT_ATOMS: atom_id res chain seq x y z
N MET A 1 -40.04 -39.25 36.56
CA MET A 1 -39.27 -38.61 37.67
C MET A 1 -37.85 -38.33 37.19
N LYS A 2 -37.51 -37.04 37.12
CA LYS A 2 -36.19 -36.38 36.97
C LYS A 2 -35.36 -36.63 35.70
N LEU A 3 -35.60 -35.73 34.73
CA LEU A 3 -34.59 -35.12 33.87
C LEU A 3 -33.42 -34.56 34.67
N ILE A 4 -32.17 -34.92 34.36
CA ILE A 4 -31.00 -34.04 34.48
C ILE A 4 -29.94 -34.47 33.45
N LYS A 5 -29.56 -33.53 32.57
CA LYS A 5 -28.19 -33.19 32.09
C LYS A 5 -28.25 -32.52 30.71
N SER A 6 -28.84 -31.32 30.67
CA SER A 6 -28.66 -30.35 29.59
C SER A 6 -28.23 -29.02 30.21
N THR A 7 -26.97 -28.95 30.65
CA THR A 7 -26.37 -27.71 31.17
C THR A 7 -24.93 -27.50 30.69
N LEU A 8 -24.30 -28.47 30.00
CA LEU A 8 -22.90 -28.34 29.59
C LEU A 8 -22.69 -27.62 28.24
N THR A 9 -23.74 -27.45 27.44
CA THR A 9 -23.62 -26.85 26.08
C THR A 9 -23.74 -25.33 26.07
N ILE A 10 -24.35 -24.71 27.09
CA ILE A 10 -24.64 -23.26 27.11
C ILE A 10 -23.43 -22.45 27.61
N VAL A 11 -22.56 -23.02 28.46
CA VAL A 11 -21.39 -22.32 29.01
C VAL A 11 -20.30 -22.08 27.96
N ILE A 12 -20.14 -22.98 26.98
CA ILE A 12 -19.14 -22.84 25.90
C ILE A 12 -19.56 -21.74 24.91
N LEU A 13 -20.86 -21.53 24.67
CA LEU A 13 -21.35 -20.46 23.79
C LEU A 13 -21.23 -19.05 24.40
N LEU A 14 -21.24 -18.93 25.74
CA LEU A 14 -21.04 -17.66 26.44
C LEU A 14 -19.55 -17.25 26.53
N GLN A 15 -18.61 -18.19 26.45
CA GLN A 15 -17.17 -17.86 26.40
C GLN A 15 -16.71 -17.27 25.06
N PHE A 16 -17.42 -17.54 23.96
CA PHE A 16 -17.13 -16.89 22.67
C PHE A 16 -17.74 -15.49 22.54
N TYR A 17 -18.74 -15.14 23.37
CA TYR A 17 -19.33 -13.80 23.39
C TYR A 17 -18.50 -12.80 24.20
N TYR A 18 -17.58 -13.28 25.03
CA TYR A 18 -16.83 -12.48 26.00
C TYR A 18 -15.33 -12.41 25.67
N CYS A 19 -14.95 -11.98 24.46
CA CYS A 19 -13.81 -11.07 24.21
C CYS A 19 -13.53 -10.96 22.69
N ASN A 20 -14.24 -10.05 22.02
CA ASN A 20 -13.65 -9.23 20.96
C ASN A 20 -14.30 -7.86 21.04
N LYS A 21 -13.98 -7.11 22.11
CA LYS A 21 -13.98 -5.65 21.95
C LYS A 21 -12.85 -5.39 20.97
N ASP A 22 -13.17 -5.31 19.68
CA ASP A 22 -12.24 -4.85 18.66
C ASP A 22 -11.66 -3.53 19.17
N ASN A 23 -10.39 -3.54 19.58
CA ASN A 23 -9.72 -2.37 20.14
C ASN A 23 -9.47 -1.37 19.01
N THR A 24 -10.54 -0.69 18.59
CA THR A 24 -10.56 0.20 17.45
C THR A 24 -10.58 1.63 17.95
N ILE A 25 -9.62 2.43 17.49
CA ILE A 25 -9.56 3.88 17.78
C ILE A 25 -9.58 4.65 16.47
N GLN A 26 -10.10 5.87 16.52
CA GLN A 26 -10.10 6.76 15.36
C GLN A 26 -8.79 7.54 15.31
N LYS A 27 -8.24 7.77 14.12
CA LYS A 27 -6.99 8.53 13.91
C LYS A 27 -7.02 9.95 14.48
N ARG A 28 -8.22 10.52 14.69
CA ARG A 28 -8.42 11.86 15.27
C ARG A 28 -8.57 11.84 16.80
N ASP A 29 -8.48 10.67 17.45
CA ASP A 29 -8.59 10.58 18.92
C ASP A 29 -7.43 11.36 19.58
N PRO A 30 -7.72 12.30 20.50
CA PRO A 30 -6.70 13.17 21.10
C PRO A 30 -5.73 12.42 22.02
N ASN A 31 -6.04 11.18 22.43
CA ASN A 31 -5.15 10.36 23.25
C ASN A 31 -4.10 9.60 22.42
N ILE A 32 -4.08 9.81 21.10
CA ILE A 32 -3.06 9.27 20.22
C ILE A 32 -1.83 10.19 20.23
N SER A 33 -0.66 9.57 20.42
CA SER A 33 0.62 10.22 20.19
C SER A 33 1.57 9.27 19.48
N TYR A 34 2.70 9.79 19.00
CA TYR A 34 3.75 9.00 18.36
C TYR A 34 5.08 9.26 19.06
N SER A 35 5.81 8.19 19.33
CA SER A 35 7.21 8.24 19.74
C SER A 35 8.02 7.50 18.69
N ASN A 36 8.73 8.24 17.82
CA ASN A 36 9.31 7.70 16.59
C ASN A 36 8.23 7.01 15.72
N GLU A 37 8.42 5.74 15.37
CA GLU A 37 7.46 4.94 14.59
C GLU A 37 6.39 4.25 15.46
N VAL A 38 6.46 4.40 16.79
CA VAL A 38 5.58 3.73 17.73
C VAL A 38 4.35 4.59 17.99
N LEU A 39 3.18 4.08 17.60
CA LEU A 39 1.88 4.61 17.97
C LEU A 39 1.60 4.32 19.45
N LEU A 40 1.35 5.38 20.21
CA LEU A 40 0.90 5.32 21.59
C LEU A 40 -0.58 5.70 21.67
N TYR A 41 -1.32 5.01 22.53
CA TYR A 41 -2.68 5.39 22.92
C TYR A 41 -2.73 5.46 24.43
N ARG A 42 -3.05 6.65 24.97
CA ARG A 42 -2.95 6.95 26.42
C ARG A 42 -1.56 6.58 26.96
N GLU A 43 -0.54 7.07 26.25
CA GLU A 43 0.88 6.92 26.60
C GLU A 43 1.44 5.48 26.56
N LYS A 44 0.64 4.51 26.08
CA LYS A 44 1.06 3.09 25.98
C LYS A 44 1.13 2.62 24.53
N PRO A 45 2.11 1.78 24.15
CA PRO A 45 2.17 1.20 22.81
C PRO A 45 0.85 0.51 22.42
N PHE A 46 0.25 0.99 21.33
CA PHE A 46 -1.09 0.57 20.94
C PHE A 46 -1.10 -0.80 20.25
N THR A 47 -2.03 -1.67 20.64
CA THR A 47 -2.33 -2.91 19.93
C THR A 47 -3.81 -2.94 19.64
N GLY A 48 -4.19 -2.88 18.36
CA GLY A 48 -5.57 -2.73 17.94
C GLY A 48 -5.68 -2.19 16.52
N ARG A 49 -6.89 -1.79 16.14
CA ARG A 49 -7.21 -1.25 14.81
C ARG A 49 -7.27 0.27 14.87
N LEU A 50 -6.61 0.94 13.96
CA LEU A 50 -6.71 2.38 13.74
C LEU A 50 -7.53 2.61 12.48
N VAL A 51 -8.56 3.44 12.57
CA VAL A 51 -9.42 3.79 11.43
C VAL A 51 -9.44 5.28 11.19
N SER A 52 -9.66 5.70 9.95
CA SER A 52 -9.99 7.08 9.63
C SER A 52 -11.14 7.16 8.64
N PHE A 53 -11.84 8.29 8.64
CA PHE A 53 -13.06 8.49 7.89
C PHE A 53 -12.96 9.73 7.00
N TYR A 54 -13.68 9.70 5.89
CA TYR A 54 -14.05 10.87 5.11
C TYR A 54 -14.89 11.84 5.96
N GLU A 55 -15.06 13.07 5.49
CA GLU A 55 -15.87 14.09 6.18
C GLU A 55 -17.33 13.66 6.36
N ASP A 56 -17.87 12.90 5.39
CA ASP A 56 -19.22 12.35 5.42
C ASP A 56 -19.37 11.09 6.31
N GLY A 57 -18.30 10.68 7.00
CA GLY A 57 -18.29 9.54 7.92
C GLY A 57 -18.03 8.18 7.25
N LYS A 58 -17.83 8.11 5.93
CA LYS A 58 -17.44 6.85 5.27
C LYS A 58 -16.02 6.45 5.63
N LEU A 59 -15.76 5.14 5.70
CA LEU A 59 -14.42 4.62 6.00
C LEU A 59 -13.43 5.03 4.90
N TYR A 60 -12.36 5.73 5.28
CA TYR A 60 -11.28 6.14 4.39
C TYR A 60 -10.16 5.10 4.39
N ASP A 61 -9.62 4.78 5.56
CA ASP A 61 -8.59 3.77 5.71
C ASP A 61 -8.62 3.06 7.06
N GLU A 62 -7.92 1.94 7.11
CA GLU A 62 -7.78 1.13 8.32
C GLU A 62 -6.44 0.39 8.34
N ILE A 63 -5.92 0.16 9.54
CA ILE A 63 -4.70 -0.63 9.78
C ILE A 63 -4.66 -1.18 11.19
N ASN A 64 -4.16 -2.40 11.31
CA ASN A 64 -3.85 -3.00 12.59
C ASN A 64 -2.45 -2.61 13.07
N TYR A 65 -2.34 -2.44 14.39
CA TYR A 65 -1.12 -2.16 15.12
C TYR A 65 -0.88 -3.27 16.14
N LYS A 66 0.39 -3.59 16.37
CA LYS A 66 0.86 -4.49 17.41
C LYS A 66 2.05 -3.84 18.10
N ASN A 67 1.94 -3.59 19.40
CA ASN A 67 2.95 -2.90 20.21
C ASN A 67 3.40 -1.56 19.60
N GLY A 68 2.43 -0.79 19.12
CA GLY A 68 2.62 0.52 18.49
C GLY A 68 3.17 0.49 17.07
N LEU A 69 3.48 -0.68 16.51
CA LEU A 69 3.96 -0.81 15.13
C LEU A 69 2.87 -1.33 14.21
N LYS A 70 2.80 -0.83 12.96
CA LYS A 70 1.88 -1.36 11.95
C LYS A 70 2.11 -2.86 11.74
N HIS A 71 1.04 -3.65 11.71
CA HIS A 71 1.12 -5.09 11.56
C HIS A 71 -0.12 -5.65 10.88
N GLY A 72 0.07 -6.51 9.88
CA GLY A 72 -1.00 -7.07 9.07
C GLY A 72 -1.48 -6.11 7.98
N ILE A 73 -2.75 -6.25 7.63
CA ILE A 73 -3.34 -5.62 6.45
C ILE A 73 -3.69 -4.15 6.72
N TYR A 74 -3.28 -3.28 5.79
CA TYR A 74 -3.75 -1.91 5.61
C TYR A 74 -4.70 -1.88 4.42
N LYS A 75 -5.84 -1.23 4.56
CA LYS A 75 -6.80 -0.99 3.48
C LYS A 75 -7.11 0.50 3.39
N GLU A 76 -7.25 0.97 2.18
CA GLU A 76 -7.75 2.31 1.86
C GLU A 76 -8.90 2.15 0.87
N TYR A 77 -9.89 3.03 0.97
CA TYR A 77 -11.12 2.96 0.19
C TYR A 77 -11.36 4.28 -0.51
N TYR A 78 -11.91 4.21 -1.72
CA TYR A 78 -12.52 5.33 -2.40
C TYR A 78 -13.78 5.79 -1.65
N HIS A 79 -14.23 7.02 -1.94
CA HIS A 79 -15.43 7.60 -1.34
C HIS A 79 -16.72 6.82 -1.61
N ASP A 80 -16.75 5.98 -2.65
CA ASP A 80 -17.85 5.06 -2.95
C ASP A 80 -17.74 3.70 -2.22
N GLY A 81 -16.76 3.55 -1.32
CA GLY A 81 -16.50 2.35 -0.53
C GLY A 81 -15.68 1.27 -1.25
N LYS A 82 -15.30 1.45 -2.52
CA LYS A 82 -14.46 0.49 -3.22
C LYS A 82 -13.02 0.53 -2.71
N LEU A 83 -12.38 -0.62 -2.60
CA LEU A 83 -10.97 -0.72 -2.20
C LEU A 83 -10.05 0.01 -3.18
N SER A 84 -9.30 1.01 -2.71
CA SER A 84 -8.32 1.77 -3.50
C SER A 84 -6.90 1.22 -3.33
N VAL A 85 -6.56 0.74 -2.13
CA VAL A 85 -5.23 0.23 -1.78
C VAL A 85 -5.33 -0.92 -0.79
N LEU A 86 -4.50 -1.94 -0.99
CA LEU A 86 -4.26 -3.04 -0.08
C LEU A 86 -2.75 -3.18 0.14
N ARG A 87 -2.32 -3.09 1.39
CA ARG A 87 -0.91 -3.24 1.78
C ARG A 87 -0.81 -4.19 2.95
N ASN A 88 0.37 -4.75 3.15
CA ASN A 88 0.68 -5.57 4.32
C ASN A 88 1.95 -5.08 5.01
N PHE A 89 1.92 -5.12 6.34
CA PHE A 89 3.00 -4.65 7.19
C PHE A 89 3.40 -5.74 8.19
N ASN A 90 4.68 -5.81 8.52
CA ASN A 90 5.20 -6.64 9.58
C ASN A 90 6.19 -5.83 10.42
N LYS A 91 5.86 -5.62 11.71
CA LYS A 91 6.68 -4.85 12.66
C LYS A 91 7.07 -3.47 12.10
N GLY A 92 6.08 -2.74 11.59
CA GLY A 92 6.25 -1.40 11.02
C GLY A 92 6.66 -1.37 9.55
N LYS A 93 7.23 -2.46 9.02
CA LYS A 93 7.80 -2.51 7.66
C LYS A 93 6.83 -3.08 6.65
N ARG A 94 6.86 -2.58 5.41
CA ARG A 94 6.09 -3.16 4.29
C ARG A 94 6.62 -4.55 3.96
N GLU A 95 5.70 -5.49 3.82
CA GLU A 95 6.00 -6.90 3.56
C GLU A 95 4.96 -7.52 2.61
N GLY A 96 5.42 -8.35 1.68
CA GLY A 96 4.58 -9.08 0.74
C GLY A 96 3.97 -8.19 -0.35
N ILE A 97 2.85 -8.66 -0.89
CA ILE A 97 2.21 -8.06 -2.06
C ILE A 97 1.35 -6.86 -1.66
N HIS A 98 1.61 -5.74 -2.29
CA HIS A 98 0.84 -4.51 -2.21
C HIS A 98 0.13 -4.28 -3.55
N LYS A 99 -1.15 -3.93 -3.49
CA LYS A 99 -1.97 -3.66 -4.66
C LYS A 99 -2.68 -2.34 -4.49
N GLY A 100 -2.92 -1.67 -5.61
CA GLY A 100 -3.85 -0.56 -5.67
C GLY A 100 -4.69 -0.66 -6.91
N TRP A 101 -5.89 -0.10 -6.84
CA TRP A 101 -6.83 -0.03 -7.93
C TRP A 101 -7.07 1.41 -8.34
N HIS A 102 -7.59 1.61 -9.54
CA HIS A 102 -8.22 2.85 -10.00
C HIS A 102 -9.69 2.87 -9.54
N SER A 103 -10.35 4.03 -9.56
CA SER A 103 -11.74 4.18 -9.07
C SER A 103 -12.76 3.32 -9.81
N LYS A 104 -12.47 2.95 -11.06
CA LYS A 104 -13.28 2.02 -11.85
C LYS A 104 -12.93 0.54 -11.61
N GLY A 105 -12.09 0.23 -10.63
CA GLY A 105 -11.74 -1.13 -10.19
C GLY A 105 -10.62 -1.81 -10.96
N GLN A 106 -10.00 -1.18 -11.97
CA GLN A 106 -8.84 -1.75 -12.66
C GLN A 106 -7.61 -1.69 -11.76
N ILE A 107 -6.70 -2.66 -11.89
CA ILE A 107 -5.42 -2.60 -11.19
C ILE A 107 -4.66 -1.33 -11.58
N ARG A 108 -4.10 -0.64 -10.59
CA ARG A 108 -3.29 0.57 -10.73
C ARG A 108 -1.83 0.30 -10.45
N PHE A 109 -1.55 -0.53 -9.45
CA PHE A 109 -0.21 -1.03 -9.20
C PHE A 109 -0.23 -2.38 -8.51
N PHE A 110 0.87 -3.11 -8.69
CA PHE A 110 1.21 -4.34 -8.01
C PHE A 110 2.69 -4.24 -7.65
N SER A 111 3.01 -4.40 -6.37
CA SER A 111 4.39 -4.33 -5.92
C SER A 111 4.65 -5.33 -4.82
N ASN A 112 5.83 -5.94 -4.83
CA ASN A 112 6.23 -6.88 -3.79
C ASN A 112 7.30 -6.24 -2.91
N TYR A 113 7.14 -6.34 -1.60
CA TYR A 113 8.03 -5.77 -0.61
C TYR A 113 8.62 -6.82 0.31
N LYS A 114 9.88 -6.61 0.70
CA LYS A 114 10.52 -7.32 1.80
C LYS A 114 11.26 -6.30 2.64
N ASN A 115 10.87 -6.13 3.91
CA ASN A 115 11.47 -5.14 4.82
C ASN A 115 11.59 -3.74 4.19
N ASP A 116 10.47 -3.18 3.70
CA ASP A 116 10.38 -1.87 3.03
C ASP A 116 11.06 -1.71 1.68
N LYS A 117 11.78 -2.73 1.19
CA LYS A 117 12.43 -2.70 -0.12
C LYS A 117 11.59 -3.44 -1.15
N PHE A 118 11.48 -2.89 -2.35
CA PHE A 118 10.89 -3.60 -3.48
C PHE A 118 11.68 -4.89 -3.76
N THR A 119 10.98 -5.94 -4.19
CA THR A 119 11.56 -7.21 -4.60
C THR A 119 10.71 -7.83 -5.72
N GLY A 120 11.29 -8.74 -6.50
CA GLY A 120 10.61 -9.41 -7.60
C GLY A 120 10.07 -8.43 -8.64
N GLU A 121 9.00 -8.83 -9.30
CA GLU A 121 8.34 -8.04 -10.34
C GLU A 121 7.38 -7.00 -9.76
N ASN A 122 7.42 -5.80 -10.33
CA ASN A 122 6.63 -4.66 -9.91
C ASN A 122 6.04 -3.99 -11.15
N PHE A 123 4.78 -3.58 -11.05
CA PHE A 123 4.01 -3.05 -12.17
C PHE A 123 3.16 -1.85 -11.76
N SER A 124 2.98 -0.90 -12.67
CA SER A 124 1.94 0.12 -12.63
C SER A 124 1.16 0.13 -13.94
N TRP A 125 -0.09 0.55 -13.88
CA TRP A 125 -0.98 0.66 -15.03
C TRP A 125 -1.68 2.01 -15.06
N TYR A 126 -1.86 2.54 -16.26
CA TYR A 126 -2.78 3.63 -16.53
C TYR A 126 -4.24 3.18 -16.31
N GLY A 127 -5.16 4.13 -16.11
CA GLY A 127 -6.59 3.84 -15.90
C GLY A 127 -7.29 3.17 -17.09
N ASN A 128 -6.66 3.16 -18.26
CA ASN A 128 -7.13 2.46 -19.47
C ASN A 128 -6.59 1.01 -19.58
N ARG A 129 -6.02 0.45 -18.50
CA ARG A 129 -5.42 -0.90 -18.43
C ARG A 129 -4.10 -1.08 -19.19
N GLN A 130 -3.57 -0.03 -19.81
CA GLN A 130 -2.24 -0.09 -20.39
C GLN A 130 -1.18 -0.12 -19.27
N VAL A 131 -0.19 -1.01 -19.38
CA VAL A 131 0.98 -0.99 -18.48
C VAL A 131 1.67 0.36 -18.64
N ASP A 132 1.94 1.01 -17.52
CA ASP A 132 2.70 2.25 -17.45
C ASP A 132 4.17 1.94 -17.20
N THR A 133 4.46 1.23 -16.10
CA THR A 133 5.82 0.88 -15.71
C THR A 133 5.89 -0.59 -15.31
N TYR A 134 7.00 -1.24 -15.65
CA TYR A 134 7.41 -2.53 -15.13
C TYR A 134 8.86 -2.46 -14.68
N PHE A 135 9.18 -3.05 -13.55
CA PHE A 135 10.57 -3.26 -13.15
C PHE A 135 10.72 -4.50 -12.27
N VAL A 136 11.92 -5.08 -12.30
CA VAL A 136 12.26 -6.26 -11.51
C VAL A 136 13.45 -5.99 -10.62
N ILE A 137 13.33 -6.37 -9.35
CA ILE A 137 14.42 -6.31 -8.38
C ILE A 137 14.78 -7.71 -7.92
N GLU A 138 16.02 -8.10 -8.14
CA GLU A 138 16.58 -9.37 -7.69
C GLU A 138 17.72 -9.12 -6.72
N LYS A 139 17.68 -9.78 -5.56
CA LYS A 139 18.70 -9.63 -4.50
C LYS A 139 18.95 -8.17 -4.07
N GLY A 140 17.92 -7.32 -4.19
CA GLY A 140 17.99 -5.90 -3.82
C GLY A 140 18.47 -4.97 -4.93
N GLU A 141 18.76 -5.48 -6.12
CA GLU A 141 19.24 -4.71 -7.27
C GLU A 141 18.21 -4.68 -8.38
N LEU A 142 18.04 -3.51 -9.01
CA LEU A 142 17.24 -3.36 -10.22
C LEU A 142 17.89 -4.18 -11.36
N LYS A 143 17.17 -5.15 -11.94
CA LYS A 143 17.65 -5.95 -13.07
C LYS A 143 17.09 -5.51 -14.41
N GLY A 144 15.92 -4.89 -14.41
CA GLY A 144 15.32 -4.39 -15.63
C GLY A 144 14.18 -3.43 -15.38
N PHE A 145 13.93 -2.60 -16.38
CA PHE A 145 12.94 -1.55 -16.33
C PHE A 145 12.33 -1.34 -17.72
N LYS A 146 11.00 -1.22 -17.76
CA LYS A 146 10.24 -0.84 -18.95
C LYS A 146 9.25 0.24 -18.57
N GLN A 147 9.09 1.22 -19.45
CA GLN A 147 8.08 2.26 -19.31
C GLN A 147 7.43 2.55 -20.65
N TRP A 148 6.11 2.70 -20.63
CA TRP A 148 5.29 3.05 -21.78
C TRP A 148 4.67 4.41 -21.55
N ARG A 149 4.53 5.19 -22.62
CA ARG A 149 3.74 6.42 -22.59
C ARG A 149 2.27 6.05 -22.79
N SER A 150 1.38 6.73 -22.07
CA SER A 150 -0.07 6.54 -22.24
C SER A 150 -0.49 6.68 -23.71
N GLY A 151 -1.18 5.66 -24.23
CA GLY A 151 -1.64 5.58 -25.62
C GLY A 151 -0.54 5.45 -26.68
N LYS A 152 0.72 5.27 -26.30
CA LYS A 152 1.90 5.25 -27.20
C LYS A 152 2.75 4.00 -27.00
N LYS A 153 3.78 3.86 -27.85
CA LYS A 153 4.80 2.79 -27.81
C LYS A 153 5.72 2.92 -26.57
N ILE A 154 6.49 1.86 -26.33
CA ILE A 154 7.50 1.80 -25.28
C ILE A 154 8.44 3.01 -25.34
N PHE A 155 8.65 3.67 -24.20
CA PHE A 155 9.52 4.83 -24.05
C PHE A 155 10.87 4.42 -23.47
N MET A 156 10.89 3.48 -22.53
CA MET A 156 12.10 2.90 -21.95
C MET A 156 11.99 1.38 -21.90
N ASN A 157 13.10 0.70 -22.16
CA ASN A 157 13.27 -0.74 -22.07
C ASN A 157 14.76 -1.05 -21.93
N TYR A 158 15.24 -1.28 -20.71
CA TYR A 158 16.62 -1.63 -20.48
C TYR A 158 16.76 -2.69 -19.38
N VAL A 159 17.88 -3.40 -19.42
CA VAL A 159 18.35 -4.30 -18.36
C VAL A 159 19.62 -3.75 -17.75
N LEU A 160 19.93 -4.13 -16.50
CA LEU A 160 21.22 -3.84 -15.87
C LEU A 160 22.06 -5.12 -15.88
N LYS A 161 23.23 -5.04 -16.51
CA LYS A 161 24.25 -6.10 -16.51
C LYS A 161 25.57 -5.48 -16.10
N ASP A 162 26.22 -6.02 -15.07
CA ASP A 162 27.50 -5.51 -14.57
C ASP A 162 27.49 -3.99 -14.27
N ASN A 163 26.38 -3.51 -13.69
CA ASN A 163 26.06 -2.09 -13.45
C ASN A 163 25.91 -1.21 -14.71
N GLU A 164 25.97 -1.79 -15.91
CA GLU A 164 25.68 -1.09 -17.15
C GLU A 164 24.22 -1.25 -17.57
N ARG A 165 23.63 -0.16 -18.06
CA ARG A 165 22.27 -0.16 -18.62
C ARG A 165 22.34 -0.50 -20.11
N ILE A 166 21.78 -1.65 -20.47
CA ILE A 166 21.74 -2.14 -21.84
C ILE A 166 20.30 -2.03 -22.35
N GLY A 167 20.09 -1.20 -23.38
CA GLY A 167 18.80 -1.05 -24.06
C GLY A 167 18.38 0.41 -24.26
N LEU A 168 17.08 0.62 -24.44
CA LEU A 168 16.45 1.92 -24.65
C LEU A 168 16.22 2.62 -23.31
N TYR A 169 16.93 3.69 -23.03
CA TYR A 169 16.76 4.47 -21.78
C TYR A 169 15.97 5.77 -21.98
N GLY A 170 15.13 5.85 -23.03
CA GLY A 170 14.31 7.02 -23.33
C GLY A 170 14.59 7.61 -24.71
N GLY A 171 13.91 8.71 -25.01
CA GLY A 171 14.21 9.54 -26.17
C GLY A 171 15.26 10.59 -25.83
N ARG A 172 16.37 10.61 -26.55
CA ARG A 172 17.21 11.83 -26.62
C ARG A 172 16.48 12.86 -27.47
N LEU A 173 16.41 14.11 -27.01
CA LEU A 173 15.93 15.20 -27.84
C LEU A 173 16.84 15.29 -29.07
N CYS A 174 16.27 15.21 -30.28
CA CYS A 174 17.03 15.35 -31.53
C CYS A 174 17.62 16.76 -31.70
N ARG A 175 17.11 17.75 -30.95
CA ARG A 175 17.62 19.11 -30.88
C ARG A 175 17.59 19.57 -29.43
N THR A 176 18.66 20.23 -28.98
CA THR A 176 18.68 20.91 -27.69
C THR A 176 17.55 21.93 -27.64
N VAL A 177 16.66 21.84 -26.65
CA VAL A 177 15.67 22.90 -26.41
C VAL A 177 16.45 24.10 -25.90
N LYS A 178 16.55 25.15 -26.73
CA LYS A 178 17.17 26.39 -26.32
C LYS A 178 16.26 27.04 -25.28
N SER A 179 16.77 27.31 -24.09
CA SER A 179 16.11 28.18 -23.13
C SER A 179 16.08 29.60 -23.70
N ASP A 180 15.02 30.36 -23.40
CA ASP A 180 15.05 31.80 -23.66
C ASP A 180 16.11 32.50 -22.80
N LYS A 181 16.31 33.79 -23.02
CA LYS A 181 17.24 34.64 -22.27
C LYS A 181 16.98 34.69 -20.74
N ASN A 182 15.83 34.19 -20.30
CA ASN A 182 15.43 34.11 -18.89
C ASN A 182 15.53 32.67 -18.34
N GLY A 183 16.13 31.73 -19.09
CA GLY A 183 16.26 30.34 -18.70
C GLY A 183 14.96 29.53 -18.82
N LYS A 184 13.88 30.10 -19.38
CA LYS A 184 12.60 29.41 -19.54
C LYS A 184 12.68 28.50 -20.76
N THR A 185 12.65 27.21 -20.51
CA THR A 185 12.57 26.19 -21.55
C THR A 185 11.15 26.22 -22.13
N VAL A 186 11.01 26.65 -23.38
CA VAL A 186 9.71 26.60 -24.07
C VAL A 186 9.48 25.16 -24.50
N SER A 187 8.72 24.40 -23.72
CA SER A 187 8.22 23.09 -24.12
C SER A 187 7.17 23.26 -25.22
N PHE A 188 7.30 22.47 -26.29
CA PHE A 188 6.24 22.31 -27.29
C PHE A 188 4.95 21.78 -26.68
#